data_AF-A0A381VR41-F1
#
_entry.id   AF-A0A381VR41-F1
#
_cell.length_a   1.000
_cell.length_b   1.000
_cell.length_c   1.000
_cell.angle_alpha   90.00
_cell.angle_beta   90.00
_cell.angle_gamma   90.00
#
_symmetry.space_group_name_H-M   'P 1'
#
loop_
_entity.id
_entity.type
_entity.pdbx_description
1 polymer ?
#
loop_
_entity_poly.entity_id
_entity_poly.type
_entity_poly.pdbx_seq_one_letter_code
_entity_poly.pdbx_strand_id
1 'polypeptide(L)'
;MKNVKILEHFSTDPIIVHQYSPGGDWNAGMLMYDTIQHSKCSFLFVCHGHAASMGSIVPQAVYDKGYRVTMPNCDWLIHDGPIDAEGMTVRQFNSFHGYIDHIRQDMMEIYTNVCLASGEKFQKMKKGAVKNFLKRKLQAQEDWWLTAQDAVDYGFVDGMLGAEGYESIQEIIKAL
;
A
#
# COMPACT_ATOMS: atom_id res chain seq x y z
N MET A 1 15.32 -3.80 4.48
CA MET A 1 15.87 -4.54 3.31
C MET A 1 16.73 -5.72 3.72
N LYS A 2 17.74 -5.49 4.56
CA LYS A 2 18.67 -6.53 5.05
C LYS A 2 17.94 -7.79 5.55
N ASN A 3 16.92 -7.63 6.39
CA ASN A 3 16.19 -8.78 6.95
C ASN A 3 15.49 -9.63 5.88
N VAL A 4 14.85 -9.01 4.88
CA VAL A 4 14.23 -9.74 3.76
C VAL A 4 15.28 -10.57 3.01
N LYS A 5 16.43 -9.98 2.71
CA LYS A 5 17.52 -10.69 2.01
C LYS A 5 18.18 -11.79 2.84
N ILE A 6 18.24 -11.60 4.16
CA ILE A 6 18.72 -12.65 5.07
C ILE A 6 17.74 -13.82 5.12
N LEU A 7 16.43 -13.55 5.29
CA LEU A 7 15.41 -14.59 5.34
C LEU A 7 15.35 -15.36 4.01
N GLU A 8 15.33 -14.64 2.89
CA GLU A 8 15.37 -15.20 1.54
C GLU A 8 16.62 -16.06 1.26
N HIS A 9 17.73 -15.77 1.94
CA HIS A 9 18.94 -16.58 1.82
C HIS A 9 18.79 -17.94 2.52
N PHE A 10 18.07 -18.00 3.63
CA PHE A 10 17.88 -19.23 4.41
C PHE A 10 16.76 -20.12 3.85
N SER A 11 15.67 -19.52 3.37
CA SER A 11 14.52 -20.25 2.85
C SER A 11 13.71 -19.38 1.87
N THR A 12 12.85 -20.01 1.09
CA THR A 12 11.81 -19.35 0.28
C THR A 12 10.43 -19.42 0.92
N ASP A 13 10.34 -19.81 2.20
CA ASP A 13 9.08 -19.84 2.95
C ASP A 13 8.43 -18.45 3.03
N PRO A 14 7.09 -18.36 3.17
CA PRO A 14 6.40 -17.10 3.28
C PRO A 14 6.91 -16.23 4.44
N ILE A 15 7.14 -14.94 4.17
CA ILE A 15 7.57 -13.95 5.16
C ILE A 15 6.35 -13.20 5.70
N ILE A 16 6.16 -13.24 7.01
CA ILE A 16 5.09 -12.52 7.69
C ILE A 16 5.62 -11.17 8.17
N VAL A 17 4.93 -10.09 7.80
CA VAL A 17 5.26 -8.72 8.19
C VAL A 17 4.14 -8.15 9.03
N HIS A 18 4.38 -8.00 10.33
CA HIS A 18 3.51 -7.22 11.21
C HIS A 18 3.89 -5.75 11.11
N GLN A 19 2.96 -4.94 10.61
CA GLN A 19 3.22 -3.53 10.31
C GLN A 19 2.32 -2.62 11.15
N TYR A 20 2.95 -1.65 11.82
CA TYR A 20 2.34 -0.38 12.22
C TYR A 20 3.18 0.71 11.56
N SER A 21 2.57 1.57 10.73
CA SER A 21 3.32 2.62 10.04
C SER A 21 2.46 3.86 9.79
N PRO A 22 2.86 5.03 10.33
CA PRO A 22 2.23 6.31 10.01
C PRO A 22 2.66 6.89 8.65
N GLY A 23 3.60 6.24 7.95
CA GLY A 23 4.18 6.75 6.70
C GLY A 23 5.69 7.02 6.81
N GLY A 24 6.21 7.82 5.88
CA GLY A 24 7.62 8.16 5.83
C GLY A 24 8.05 8.67 4.46
N ASP A 25 9.35 8.60 4.20
CA ASP A 25 9.96 9.01 2.93
C ASP A 25 9.53 8.11 1.76
N TRP A 26 9.17 8.73 0.64
CA TRP A 26 8.75 8.04 -0.58
C TRP A 26 9.82 7.07 -1.09
N ASN A 27 11.07 7.54 -1.23
CA ASN A 27 12.13 6.74 -1.83
C ASN A 27 12.52 5.55 -0.94
N ALA A 28 12.56 5.73 0.37
CA ALA A 28 12.76 4.66 1.34
C ALA A 28 11.62 3.62 1.28
N GLY A 29 10.37 4.08 1.12
CA GLY A 29 9.23 3.20 0.94
C GLY A 29 9.27 2.44 -0.40
N MET A 30 9.66 3.10 -1.50
CA MET A 30 9.83 2.44 -2.79
C MET A 30 10.99 1.45 -2.81
N LEU A 31 12.09 1.73 -2.09
CA LEU A 31 13.14 0.74 -1.85
C LEU A 31 12.59 -0.54 -1.20
N MET A 32 11.72 -0.39 -0.18
CA MET A 32 11.03 -1.51 0.46
C MET A 32 10.10 -2.24 -0.51
N TYR A 33 9.26 -1.48 -1.20
CA TYR A 33 8.30 -1.97 -2.20
C TYR A 33 9.00 -2.83 -3.27
N ASP A 34 10.04 -2.30 -3.90
CA ASP A 34 10.75 -2.96 -5.00
C ASP A 34 11.44 -4.24 -4.53
N THR A 35 12.04 -4.24 -3.36
CA THR A 35 12.70 -5.46 -2.87
C THR A 35 11.70 -6.54 -2.49
N ILE A 36 10.53 -6.18 -1.98
CA ILE A 36 9.45 -7.14 -1.72
C ILE A 36 8.97 -7.69 -3.06
N GLN A 37 8.67 -6.83 -4.04
CA GLN A 37 8.29 -7.21 -5.41
C GLN A 37 9.31 -8.13 -6.10
N HIS A 38 10.60 -7.94 -5.86
CA HIS A 38 11.66 -8.75 -6.48
C HIS A 38 12.15 -9.91 -5.59
N SER A 39 11.54 -10.12 -4.42
CA SER A 39 11.86 -11.27 -3.59
C SER A 39 11.21 -12.55 -4.13
N LYS A 40 11.91 -13.68 -3.96
CA LYS A 40 11.44 -15.04 -4.25
C LYS A 40 10.45 -15.57 -3.23
N CYS A 41 10.39 -14.96 -2.05
CA CYS A 41 9.45 -15.35 -1.01
C CYS A 41 8.07 -14.74 -1.29
N SER A 42 7.01 -15.48 -0.96
CA SER A 42 5.68 -14.89 -0.80
C SER A 42 5.61 -14.12 0.52
N PHE A 43 4.65 -13.20 0.65
CA PHE A 43 4.53 -12.34 1.84
C PHE A 43 3.11 -12.30 2.36
N LEU A 44 2.99 -12.22 3.68
CA LEU A 44 1.76 -11.86 4.39
C LEU A 44 1.99 -10.56 5.15
N PHE A 45 1.33 -9.48 4.74
CA PHE A 45 1.28 -8.25 5.52
C PHE A 45 0.10 -8.28 6.48
N VAL A 46 0.36 -8.03 7.76
CA VAL A 46 -0.67 -7.86 8.81
C VAL A 46 -0.56 -6.44 9.33
N CYS A 47 -1.55 -5.59 9.04
CA CYS A 47 -1.55 -4.18 9.41
C CYS A 47 -2.24 -3.96 10.76
N HIS A 48 -1.56 -3.24 11.67
CA HIS A 48 -1.97 -2.98 13.05
C HIS A 48 -1.98 -1.48 13.31
N GLY A 49 -2.96 -0.99 14.06
CA GLY A 49 -3.04 0.40 14.52
C GLY A 49 -3.22 1.40 13.38
N HIS A 50 -2.16 1.71 12.63
CA HIS A 50 -2.21 2.57 11.45
C HIS A 50 -1.44 1.97 10.27
N ALA A 51 -2.02 2.09 9.08
CA ALA A 51 -1.36 1.95 7.79
C ALA A 51 -1.61 3.22 6.97
N ALA A 52 -0.76 4.23 7.18
CA ALA A 52 -0.92 5.57 6.62
C ALA A 52 0.19 5.92 5.64
N SER A 53 -0.13 6.63 4.55
CA SER A 53 0.85 7.16 3.59
C SER A 53 1.74 6.05 3.01
N MET A 54 3.08 6.10 3.13
CA MET A 54 3.92 4.97 2.72
C MET A 54 3.59 3.65 3.43
N GLY A 55 3.00 3.72 4.64
CA GLY A 55 2.45 2.57 5.34
C GLY A 55 1.27 1.90 4.62
N SER A 56 0.48 2.63 3.84
CA SER A 56 -0.56 2.03 2.99
C SER A 56 -0.05 1.59 1.62
N ILE A 57 1.16 2.03 1.20
CA ILE A 57 1.76 1.69 -0.11
C ILE A 57 2.64 0.44 -0.05
N VAL A 58 3.51 0.32 0.95
CA VAL A 58 4.48 -0.79 1.03
C VAL A 58 3.79 -2.18 1.03
N PRO A 59 2.68 -2.41 1.76
CA PRO A 59 1.94 -3.67 1.67
C PRO A 59 1.44 -3.97 0.26
N GLN A 60 1.24 -2.96 -0.59
CA GLN A 60 0.77 -3.15 -1.97
C GLN A 60 1.83 -3.77 -2.88
N ALA A 61 3.04 -4.03 -2.39
CA ALA A 61 4.06 -4.76 -3.15
C ALA A 61 3.73 -6.26 -3.31
N VAL A 62 2.75 -6.79 -2.57
CA VAL A 62 2.49 -8.24 -2.52
C VAL A 62 1.17 -8.63 -3.19
N TYR A 63 0.46 -7.69 -3.81
CA TYR A 63 -0.92 -7.90 -4.28
C TYR A 63 -1.10 -9.03 -5.30
N ASP A 64 -0.03 -9.47 -5.96
CA ASP A 64 -0.02 -10.54 -6.97
C ASP A 64 0.66 -11.84 -6.49
N LYS A 65 1.32 -11.84 -5.33
CA LYS A 65 2.13 -12.97 -4.81
C LYS A 65 2.12 -13.08 -3.29
N GLY A 66 1.03 -12.68 -2.67
CA GLY A 66 0.92 -12.53 -1.23
C GLY A 66 -0.48 -12.17 -0.79
N TYR A 67 -0.61 -11.97 0.51
CA TYR A 67 -1.84 -11.49 1.13
C TYR A 67 -1.57 -10.25 1.98
N ARG A 68 -2.53 -9.35 2.00
CA ARG A 68 -2.56 -8.16 2.84
C ARG A 68 -3.80 -8.27 3.71
N VAL A 69 -3.62 -8.33 5.02
CA VAL A 69 -4.73 -8.32 5.97
C VAL A 69 -4.59 -7.16 6.93
N THR A 70 -5.73 -6.68 7.41
CA THR A 70 -5.80 -5.60 8.40
C THR A 70 -6.43 -6.10 9.69
N MET A 71 -5.98 -5.57 10.83
CA MET A 71 -6.71 -5.74 12.09
C MET A 71 -7.99 -4.88 12.09
N PRO A 72 -9.04 -5.26 12.84
CA PRO A 72 -10.30 -4.51 12.88
C PRO A 72 -10.17 -3.05 13.33
N ASN A 73 -9.21 -2.77 14.22
CA ASN A 73 -8.95 -1.43 14.75
C ASN A 73 -7.77 -0.74 14.05
N CYS A 74 -7.39 -1.17 12.85
CA CYS A 74 -6.36 -0.49 12.08
C CYS A 74 -6.99 0.57 11.18
N ASP A 75 -6.63 1.82 11.39
CA ASP A 75 -7.04 2.91 10.50
C ASP A 75 -6.05 3.05 9.34
N TRP A 76 -6.57 3.50 8.21
CA TRP A 76 -5.84 3.70 6.97
C TRP A 76 -5.91 5.15 6.54
N LEU A 77 -4.84 5.65 5.93
CA LEU A 77 -4.78 7.01 5.39
C LEU A 77 -4.10 7.01 4.04
N ILE A 78 -4.76 7.61 3.06
CA ILE A 78 -4.20 7.86 1.74
C ILE A 78 -4.18 9.38 1.50
N HIS A 79 -3.02 9.91 1.14
CA HIS A 79 -2.84 11.32 0.84
C HIS A 79 -1.65 11.53 -0.11
N ASP A 80 -1.48 12.74 -0.63
CA ASP A 80 -0.34 13.09 -1.49
C ASP A 80 0.98 13.30 -0.70
N GLY A 81 0.90 13.40 0.63
CA GLY A 81 2.04 13.69 1.50
C GLY A 81 2.41 15.19 1.53
N PRO A 82 3.16 15.63 2.56
CA PRO A 82 3.58 17.02 2.66
C PRO A 82 4.70 17.33 1.67
N ILE A 83 4.73 18.58 1.19
CA ILE A 83 5.81 19.13 0.37
C ILE A 83 6.47 20.24 1.16
N ASP A 84 7.79 20.15 1.35
CA ASP A 84 8.59 21.26 1.83
C ASP A 84 9.22 21.98 0.63
N ALA A 85 8.79 23.22 0.42
CA ALA A 85 9.27 24.07 -0.67
C ALA A 85 9.84 25.40 -0.15
N GLU A 86 10.03 25.56 1.16
CA GLU A 86 10.49 26.80 1.74
C GLU A 86 11.92 27.13 1.28
N GLY A 87 12.17 28.39 0.93
CA GLY A 87 13.49 28.86 0.48
C GLY A 87 13.92 28.40 -0.93
N MET A 88 13.07 27.68 -1.67
CA MET A 88 13.37 27.29 -3.06
C MET A 88 13.31 28.49 -4.02
N THR A 89 14.24 28.56 -4.96
CA THR A 89 14.13 29.44 -6.13
C THR A 89 13.01 28.94 -7.07
N VAL A 90 12.50 29.82 -7.93
CA VAL A 90 11.49 29.46 -8.96
C VAL A 90 11.95 28.28 -9.83
N ARG A 91 13.24 28.20 -10.18
CA ARG A 91 13.78 27.09 -10.98
C ARG A 91 13.82 25.77 -10.19
N GLN A 92 14.21 25.81 -8.91
CA GLN A 92 14.18 24.63 -8.04
C GLN A 92 12.76 24.13 -7.85
N PHE A 93 11.82 25.04 -7.55
CA PHE A 93 10.41 24.70 -7.40
C PHE A 93 9.84 24.03 -8.65
N ASN A 94 10.07 24.59 -9.84
CA ASN A 94 9.57 24.00 -11.09
C ASN A 94 10.15 22.61 -11.36
N SER A 95 11.43 22.39 -11.04
CA SER A 95 12.05 21.07 -11.17
C SER A 95 11.46 20.07 -10.17
N PHE A 96 11.23 20.51 -8.92
CA PHE A 96 10.69 19.67 -7.86
C PHE A 96 9.22 19.34 -8.11
N HIS A 97 8.43 20.28 -8.59
CA HIS A 97 7.03 20.05 -8.97
C HIS A 97 6.89 18.93 -10.00
N GLY A 98 7.73 18.90 -11.04
CA GLY A 98 7.72 17.80 -12.01
C GLY A 98 8.05 16.43 -11.39
N TYR A 99 8.93 16.39 -10.38
CA TYR A 99 9.23 15.18 -9.63
C TYR A 99 8.06 14.74 -8.74
N ILE A 100 7.39 15.68 -8.06
CA ILE A 100 6.20 15.40 -7.26
C ILE A 100 5.06 14.86 -8.14
N ASP A 101 4.85 15.45 -9.32
CA ASP A 101 3.84 14.96 -10.27
C ASP A 101 4.12 13.51 -10.71
N HIS A 102 5.39 13.15 -10.89
CA HIS A 102 5.80 11.79 -11.20
C HIS A 102 5.51 10.83 -10.03
N ILE A 103 5.92 11.17 -8.82
CA ILE A 103 5.62 10.38 -7.60
C ILE A 103 4.11 10.17 -7.47
N ARG A 104 3.33 11.23 -7.63
CA ARG A 104 1.87 11.16 -7.55
C ARG A 104 1.29 10.21 -8.59
N GLN A 105 1.83 10.21 -9.81
CA GLN A 105 1.38 9.29 -10.86
C GLN A 105 1.66 7.84 -10.48
N ASP A 106 2.85 7.55 -9.95
CA ASP A 106 3.24 6.20 -9.52
C ASP A 106 2.37 5.72 -8.36
N MET A 107 2.17 6.57 -7.35
CA MET A 107 1.26 6.30 -6.23
C MET A 107 -0.14 5.94 -6.72
N MET A 108 -0.69 6.78 -7.61
CA MET A 108 -2.02 6.56 -8.17
C MET A 108 -2.09 5.27 -8.99
N GLU A 109 -1.02 4.89 -9.67
CA GLU A 109 -0.95 3.67 -10.45
C GLU A 109 -0.94 2.43 -9.56
N ILE A 110 -0.12 2.42 -8.50
CA ILE A 110 -0.08 1.36 -7.49
C ILE A 110 -1.47 1.16 -6.89
N TYR A 111 -2.09 2.23 -6.37
CA TYR A 111 -3.42 2.12 -5.77
C TYR A 111 -4.49 1.68 -6.76
N THR A 112 -4.45 2.19 -7.99
CA THR A 112 -5.42 1.80 -9.02
C THR A 112 -5.31 0.31 -9.33
N ASN A 113 -4.09 -0.22 -9.46
CA ASN A 113 -3.88 -1.63 -9.80
C ASN A 113 -4.37 -2.56 -8.68
N VAL A 114 -4.08 -2.24 -7.42
CA VAL A 114 -4.54 -3.08 -6.30
C VAL A 114 -6.06 -3.00 -6.09
N CYS A 115 -6.65 -1.82 -6.25
CA CYS A 115 -8.10 -1.63 -6.19
C CYS A 115 -8.82 -2.42 -7.29
N LEU A 116 -8.24 -2.51 -8.49
CA LEU A 116 -8.78 -3.32 -9.58
C LEU A 116 -8.65 -4.83 -9.33
N ALA A 117 -7.57 -5.24 -8.65
CA ALA A 117 -7.29 -6.65 -8.38
C ALA A 117 -8.16 -7.20 -7.25
N SER A 118 -8.30 -6.45 -6.15
CA SER A 118 -8.90 -6.96 -4.90
C SER A 118 -10.13 -6.18 -4.43
N GLY A 119 -10.45 -5.03 -5.02
CA GLY A 119 -11.52 -4.17 -4.52
C GLY A 119 -12.90 -4.61 -4.99
N GLU A 120 -13.74 -5.07 -4.06
CA GLU A 120 -15.13 -5.47 -4.36
C GLU A 120 -15.93 -4.32 -4.99
N LYS A 121 -15.72 -3.09 -4.51
CA LYS A 121 -16.39 -1.90 -5.04
C LYS A 121 -16.11 -1.65 -6.52
N PHE A 122 -14.94 -2.08 -6.99
CA PHE A 122 -14.45 -1.80 -8.32
C PHE A 122 -14.61 -2.98 -9.27
N GLN A 123 -15.27 -4.06 -8.84
CA GLN A 123 -15.59 -5.19 -9.71
C GLN A 123 -16.28 -4.70 -10.98
N LYS A 124 -15.75 -5.14 -12.14
CA LYS A 124 -16.23 -4.80 -13.49
C LYS A 124 -16.03 -3.34 -13.91
N MET A 125 -15.38 -2.50 -13.10
CA MET A 125 -14.99 -1.15 -13.52
C MET A 125 -13.74 -1.17 -14.40
N LYS A 126 -13.68 -0.27 -15.38
CA LYS A 126 -12.46 -0.05 -16.18
C LYS A 126 -11.42 0.70 -15.36
N LYS A 127 -10.14 0.44 -15.62
CA LYS A 127 -9.00 1.09 -14.95
C LYS A 127 -9.11 2.61 -14.85
N GLY A 128 -9.47 3.28 -15.94
CA GLY A 128 -9.67 4.74 -15.93
C GLY A 128 -10.77 5.21 -14.98
N ALA A 129 -11.84 4.44 -14.80
CA ALA A 129 -12.92 4.78 -13.88
C ALA A 129 -12.49 4.64 -12.41
N VAL A 130 -11.72 3.60 -12.09
CA VAL A 130 -11.12 3.40 -10.75
C VAL A 130 -10.14 4.53 -10.44
N LYS A 131 -9.20 4.82 -11.35
CA LYS A 131 -8.23 5.92 -11.20
C LYS A 131 -8.92 7.27 -10.98
N ASN A 132 -9.99 7.55 -11.73
CA ASN A 132 -10.79 8.77 -11.56
C ASN A 132 -11.57 8.80 -10.25
N PHE A 133 -12.03 7.67 -9.73
CA PHE A 133 -12.65 7.59 -8.42
C PHE A 133 -11.64 7.95 -7.32
N LEU A 134 -10.47 7.30 -7.32
CA LEU A 134 -9.41 7.52 -6.34
C LEU A 134 -8.92 8.99 -6.38
N LYS A 135 -8.71 9.53 -7.59
CA LYS A 135 -8.31 10.93 -7.76
C LYS A 135 -9.32 11.90 -7.14
N ARG A 136 -10.62 11.67 -7.34
CA ARG A 136 -11.67 12.51 -6.76
C ARG A 136 -11.72 12.42 -5.24
N LYS A 137 -11.44 11.25 -4.67
CA LYS A 137 -11.35 11.08 -3.21
C LYS A 137 -10.24 11.93 -2.62
N LEU A 138 -9.03 11.85 -3.17
CA LEU A 138 -7.88 12.65 -2.73
C LEU A 138 -8.07 14.15 -2.94
N GLN A 139 -8.76 14.56 -4.02
CA GLN A 139 -9.06 15.98 -4.25
C GLN A 139 -10.12 16.53 -3.29
N ALA A 140 -11.04 15.69 -2.83
CA ALA A 140 -12.09 16.10 -1.90
C ALA A 140 -11.62 16.06 -0.43
N GLN A 141 -10.66 15.19 -0.14
CA GLN A 141 -10.13 14.92 1.19
C GLN A 141 -8.62 14.81 1.03
N GLU A 142 -7.89 15.90 1.27
CA GLU A 142 -6.42 15.90 1.20
C GLU A 142 -5.85 14.74 2.02
N ASP A 143 -6.36 14.57 3.24
CA ASP A 143 -6.17 13.38 4.07
C ASP A 143 -7.43 12.49 4.01
N TRP A 144 -7.37 11.43 3.21
CA TRP A 144 -8.45 10.47 3.09
C TRP A 144 -8.29 9.34 4.11
N TRP A 145 -8.93 9.52 5.27
CA TRP A 145 -9.00 8.52 6.33
C TRP A 145 -10.04 7.44 6.03
N LEU A 146 -9.69 6.20 6.39
CA LEU A 146 -10.39 4.98 6.03
C LEU A 146 -10.41 4.03 7.23
N THR A 147 -11.56 3.40 7.46
CA THR A 147 -11.64 2.29 8.41
C THR A 147 -11.00 1.03 7.85
N ALA A 148 -10.75 0.03 8.70
CA ALA A 148 -10.34 -1.30 8.26
C ALA A 148 -11.29 -1.91 7.21
N GLN A 149 -12.61 -1.72 7.38
CA GLN A 149 -13.59 -2.21 6.43
C GLN A 149 -13.52 -1.45 5.10
N ASP A 150 -13.37 -0.13 5.12
CA ASP A 150 -13.19 0.62 3.89
C ASP A 150 -11.94 0.15 3.11
N ALA A 151 -10.86 -0.18 3.82
CA ALA A 151 -9.64 -0.69 3.21
C ALA A 151 -9.86 -2.03 2.47
N VAL A 152 -10.71 -2.91 3.03
CA VAL A 152 -11.15 -4.15 2.37
C VAL A 152 -12.04 -3.83 1.16
N ASP A 153 -13.09 -3.02 1.35
CA ASP A 153 -14.07 -2.70 0.30
C ASP A 153 -13.43 -2.08 -0.95
N TYR A 154 -12.41 -1.24 -0.76
CA TYR A 154 -11.65 -0.61 -1.83
C TYR A 154 -10.54 -1.50 -2.40
N GLY A 155 -10.12 -2.57 -1.72
CA GLY A 155 -9.08 -3.49 -2.18
C GLY A 155 -7.64 -3.09 -1.82
N PHE A 156 -7.46 -2.20 -0.84
CA PHE A 156 -6.14 -1.91 -0.27
C PHE A 156 -5.60 -3.08 0.56
N VAL A 157 -6.50 -3.91 1.09
CA VAL A 157 -6.21 -5.20 1.71
C VAL A 157 -7.16 -6.25 1.17
N ASP A 158 -6.77 -7.51 1.29
CA ASP A 158 -7.54 -8.67 0.82
C ASP A 158 -8.61 -9.09 1.84
N GLY A 159 -8.41 -8.79 3.12
CA GLY A 159 -9.38 -9.08 4.16
C GLY A 159 -9.02 -8.53 5.54
N MET A 160 -9.93 -8.73 6.48
CA MET A 160 -9.73 -8.42 7.90
C MET A 160 -9.39 -9.71 8.65
N LEU A 161 -8.33 -9.68 9.46
CA LEU A 161 -7.92 -10.87 10.22
C LEU A 161 -9.01 -11.26 11.23
N GLY A 162 -9.43 -12.52 11.19
CA GLY A 162 -10.55 -13.06 11.98
C GLY A 162 -11.91 -13.01 11.27
N ALA A 163 -11.97 -12.51 10.03
CA ALA A 163 -13.15 -12.61 9.17
C ALA A 163 -13.14 -13.91 8.34
N GLU A 164 -14.26 -14.23 7.70
CA GLU A 164 -14.40 -15.37 6.80
C GLU A 164 -13.35 -15.31 5.67
N GLY A 165 -12.64 -16.42 5.44
CA GLY A 165 -11.54 -16.53 4.47
C GLY A 165 -10.19 -16.01 4.97
N TYR A 166 -10.13 -15.37 6.14
CA TYR A 166 -8.92 -14.83 6.76
C TYR A 166 -8.91 -15.07 8.28
N GLU A 167 -9.36 -16.24 8.72
CA GLU A 167 -9.64 -16.55 10.13
C GLU A 167 -8.35 -16.59 10.97
N SER A 168 -7.25 -17.10 10.41
CA SER A 168 -5.96 -17.17 11.10
C SER A 168 -4.75 -16.97 10.17
N ILE A 169 -3.65 -16.50 10.75
CA ILE A 169 -2.36 -16.37 10.05
C ILE A 169 -1.91 -17.72 9.47
N GLN A 170 -2.13 -18.81 10.20
CA GLN A 170 -1.73 -20.15 9.80
C GLN A 170 -2.49 -20.64 8.56
N GLU A 171 -3.78 -20.31 8.43
CA GLU A 171 -4.58 -20.66 7.25
C GLU A 171 -4.16 -19.83 6.04
N ILE A 172 -3.93 -18.53 6.23
CA ILE A 172 -3.47 -17.65 5.15
C ILE A 172 -2.11 -18.11 4.61
N ILE A 173 -1.18 -18.50 5.48
CA ILE A 173 0.14 -18.99 5.06
C ILE A 173 0.04 -20.31 4.29
N LYS A 174 -0.90 -21.20 4.63
CA LYS A 174 -1.11 -22.44 3.87
C LYS A 174 -1.61 -22.20 2.45
N ALA A 175 -2.21 -21.04 2.20
CA ALA A 175 -2.71 -20.63 0.89
C ALA A 175 -1.63 -19.93 0.02
N LEU A 176 -0.46 -19.62 0.59
CA LEU A 176 0.70 -19.03 -0.10
C LEU A 176 1.67 -20.08 -0.63
#